data_AF-A0AAX3SAX4-F1
#
_entry.id   AF-A0AAX3SAX4-F1
#
_cell.length_a   1.000
_cell.length_b   1.000
_cell.length_c   1.000
_cell.angle_alpha   90.00
_cell.angle_beta   90.00
_cell.angle_gamma   90.00
#
_symmetry.space_group_name_H-M   'P 1'
#
loop_
_entity.id
_entity.type
_entity.pdbx_description
1 polymer ?
#
loop_
_entity_poly.entity_id
_entity_poly.type
_entity_poly.pdbx_seq_one_letter_code
_entity_poly.pdbx_strand_id
1 'polypeptide(L)'
;MTQDDSSPLATAPITLPATSGPLKTVTVGNTHYTLLGTAHVSAESADDVRNLINGGTFDAVAIELCDARHHSMNNPDAMGEQDLFQVFKQGKAGMVAASLALGAFQQRIAEQSGIQPGAEMRAAVEACQRRELPLLLVDRDVGITLKRIYRNVPWWQRFSLFSGLIGSVMSRQDVSKEDIEKLKEGDMLEATFNEFAAESEALYTPLIRERDRYMALRLAEEAPPGRYKNVLVVLGAGHLKGTVEHLEAPLPESPTPEREALEATPPPSKLWKAAPWLITALVLTGFVIGFSRNTELGWQLVIEWFLINGILSGGATIIALAHPVTVITTFFAAPLTSLNPTIGAGFVAAGVELFMRKPKVRDFSTLRHDVTELKGWWKNRVSRTLLVFLLATIGSAIGTWVAGFRIAGALFGSGAA
;
A
#
# COMPACT_ATOMS: atom_id res chain seq x y z
N MET A 1 -65.09 24.00 7.39
CA MET A 1 -65.02 22.89 6.40
C MET A 1 -63.92 23.27 5.42
N THR A 2 -62.69 22.80 5.46
CA THR A 2 -61.93 21.85 6.28
C THR A 2 -60.48 22.33 6.15
N GLN A 3 -59.77 22.57 7.26
CA GLN A 3 -58.33 22.76 7.23
C GLN A 3 -57.70 21.42 6.86
N ASP A 4 -56.90 21.43 5.80
CA ASP A 4 -56.13 20.29 5.32
C ASP A 4 -54.92 20.14 6.24
N ASP A 5 -55.03 19.20 7.18
CA ASP A 5 -54.07 18.94 8.25
C ASP A 5 -53.09 17.87 7.77
N SER A 6 -52.21 18.24 6.83
CA SER A 6 -51.12 17.37 6.38
C SER A 6 -49.82 17.76 7.08
N SER A 7 -49.74 17.48 8.38
CA SER A 7 -48.45 17.41 9.07
C SER A 7 -47.63 16.25 8.47
N PRO A 8 -46.33 16.44 8.13
CA PRO A 8 -45.48 15.33 7.76
C PRO A 8 -45.36 14.39 8.96
N LEU A 9 -45.79 13.14 8.79
CA LEU A 9 -45.56 12.07 9.76
C LEU A 9 -44.05 11.96 10.02
N ALA A 10 -43.60 12.49 11.15
CA ALA A 10 -42.27 12.25 11.66
C ALA A 10 -42.09 10.75 11.84
N THR A 11 -41.27 10.13 10.99
CA THR A 11 -40.92 8.71 11.06
C THR A 11 -40.34 8.43 12.44
N ALA A 12 -40.95 7.52 13.20
CA ALA A 12 -40.46 7.14 14.52
C ALA A 12 -38.99 6.66 14.42
N PRO A 13 -38.11 7.01 15.38
CA PRO A 13 -36.74 6.56 15.37
C PRO A 13 -36.70 5.03 15.40
N ILE A 14 -35.95 4.44 14.47
CA ILE A 14 -35.71 3.01 14.41
C ILE A 14 -34.96 2.61 15.69
N THR A 15 -35.58 1.77 16.52
CA THR A 15 -34.92 1.20 17.70
C THR A 15 -33.97 0.10 17.25
N LEU A 16 -32.67 0.40 17.28
CA LEU A 16 -31.62 -0.56 16.96
C LEU A 16 -31.16 -1.30 18.23
N PRO A 17 -30.68 -2.55 18.11
CA PRO A 17 -30.06 -3.26 19.22
C PRO A 17 -28.80 -2.51 19.70
N ALA A 18 -28.46 -2.68 20.98
CA ALA A 18 -27.19 -2.20 21.51
C ALA A 18 -26.03 -2.92 20.82
N THR A 19 -24.97 -2.18 20.50
CA THR A 19 -23.75 -2.67 19.86
C THR A 19 -22.53 -2.36 20.72
N SER A 20 -21.46 -3.14 20.54
CA SER A 20 -20.15 -2.87 21.15
C SER A 20 -19.50 -1.59 20.60
N GLY A 21 -19.77 -1.26 19.34
CA GLY A 21 -19.27 -0.05 18.67
C GLY A 21 -20.23 1.14 18.70
N PRO A 22 -19.73 2.37 18.51
CA PRO A 22 -20.57 3.56 18.43
C PRO A 22 -21.48 3.54 17.19
N LEU A 23 -22.74 3.92 17.40
CA LEU A 23 -23.74 4.10 16.34
C LEU A 23 -24.08 5.59 16.19
N LYS A 24 -24.15 6.05 14.93
CA LYS A 24 -24.65 7.39 14.57
C LYS A 24 -25.63 7.27 13.42
N THR A 25 -26.66 8.10 13.42
CA THR A 25 -27.62 8.15 12.32
C THR A 25 -27.63 9.53 11.70
N VAL A 26 -27.47 9.60 10.38
CA VAL A 26 -27.52 10.82 9.57
C VAL A 26 -28.61 10.66 8.51
N THR A 27 -29.37 11.71 8.24
CA THR A 27 -30.41 11.68 7.20
C THR A 27 -30.04 12.66 6.08
N VAL A 28 -29.97 12.16 4.85
CA VAL A 28 -29.72 12.98 3.65
C VAL A 28 -30.88 12.78 2.68
N GLY A 29 -31.68 13.84 2.48
CA GLY A 29 -32.95 13.73 1.75
C GLY A 29 -33.89 12.74 2.43
N ASN A 30 -34.28 11.67 1.71
CA ASN A 30 -35.18 10.63 2.20
C ASN A 30 -34.44 9.34 2.64
N THR A 31 -33.11 9.38 2.69
CA THR A 31 -32.27 8.22 3.02
C THR A 31 -31.67 8.39 4.41
N HIS A 32 -31.88 7.40 5.27
CA HIS A 32 -31.33 7.30 6.62
C HIS A 32 -30.08 6.42 6.59
N TYR A 33 -28.93 7.01 6.87
CA TYR A 33 -27.66 6.32 7.04
C TYR A 33 -27.47 6.02 8.52
N THR A 34 -27.36 4.75 8.88
CA THR A 34 -26.92 4.30 10.20
C THR A 34 -25.47 3.87 10.10
N LEU A 35 -24.55 4.62 10.69
CA LEU A 35 -23.13 4.36 10.66
C LEU A 35 -22.70 3.64 11.94
N LEU A 36 -22.11 2.46 11.80
CA LEU A 36 -21.54 1.64 12.86
C LEU A 36 -20.01 1.75 12.80
N GLY A 37 -19.42 2.26 13.89
CA GLY A 37 -17.98 2.24 14.10
C GLY A 37 -17.52 0.88 14.63
N THR A 38 -16.59 0.23 13.93
CA THR A 38 -16.08 -1.10 14.26
C THR A 38 -14.59 -1.06 14.63
N ALA A 39 -14.15 -2.04 15.42
CA ALA A 39 -12.74 -2.31 15.62
C ALA A 39 -12.33 -3.52 14.75
N HIS A 40 -11.44 -3.31 13.78
CA HIS A 40 -11.06 -4.29 12.73
C HIS A 40 -10.39 -5.60 13.21
N VAL A 41 -10.29 -5.78 14.52
CA VAL A 41 -9.74 -6.96 15.21
C VAL A 41 -10.64 -7.38 16.38
N SER A 42 -11.93 -7.06 16.36
CA SER A 42 -12.90 -7.44 17.39
C SER A 42 -13.93 -8.44 16.88
N ALA A 43 -14.07 -9.57 17.56
CA ALA A 43 -15.12 -10.54 17.30
C ALA A 43 -16.51 -9.95 17.57
N GLU A 44 -16.63 -9.11 18.61
CA GLU A 44 -17.87 -8.43 19.00
C GLU A 44 -18.37 -7.50 17.88
N SER A 45 -17.45 -6.77 17.22
CA SER A 45 -17.81 -5.93 16.06
C SER A 45 -18.35 -6.76 14.89
N ALA A 46 -17.84 -7.97 14.67
CA ALA A 46 -18.37 -8.86 13.63
C ALA A 46 -19.78 -9.37 13.98
N ASP A 47 -20.04 -9.65 15.25
CA ASP A 47 -21.38 -10.06 15.72
C ASP A 47 -22.40 -8.93 15.67
N ASP A 48 -22.02 -7.70 16.03
CA ASP A 48 -22.87 -6.52 15.88
C ASP A 48 -23.32 -6.33 14.43
N VAL A 49 -22.38 -6.43 13.48
CA VAL A 49 -22.66 -6.35 12.04
C VAL A 49 -23.67 -7.43 11.62
N ARG A 50 -23.45 -8.68 12.04
CA ARG A 50 -24.39 -9.78 11.73
C ARG A 50 -25.78 -9.51 12.31
N ASN A 51 -25.85 -9.06 13.56
CA ASN A 51 -27.11 -8.83 14.26
C ASN A 51 -27.91 -7.71 13.63
N LEU A 52 -27.25 -6.58 13.30
CA LEU A 52 -27.90 -5.45 12.64
C LEU A 52 -28.43 -5.80 11.25
N ILE A 53 -27.63 -6.48 10.42
CA ILE A 53 -28.06 -6.89 9.08
C ILE A 53 -29.20 -7.92 9.18
N ASN A 54 -29.12 -8.85 10.13
CA ASN A 54 -30.16 -9.85 10.35
C ASN A 54 -31.44 -9.29 10.98
N GLY A 55 -31.40 -8.09 11.56
CA GLY A 55 -32.58 -7.41 12.10
C GLY A 55 -33.63 -7.05 11.04
N GLY A 56 -33.25 -7.03 9.76
CA GLY A 56 -34.17 -6.79 8.64
C GLY A 56 -34.60 -5.32 8.46
N THR A 57 -33.90 -4.40 9.13
CA THR A 57 -34.20 -2.97 9.14
C THR A 57 -33.67 -2.23 7.90
N PHE A 58 -32.62 -2.75 7.29
CA PHE A 58 -31.83 -2.07 6.25
C PHE A 58 -32.10 -2.64 4.87
N ASP A 59 -32.17 -1.75 3.87
CA ASP A 59 -32.41 -2.10 2.47
C ASP A 59 -31.11 -2.19 1.65
N ALA A 60 -29.99 -1.68 2.21
CA ALA A 60 -28.65 -1.81 1.66
C ALA A 60 -27.61 -1.71 2.78
N VAL A 61 -26.41 -2.25 2.52
CA VAL A 61 -25.27 -2.20 3.44
C VAL A 61 -24.05 -1.66 2.69
N ALA A 62 -23.43 -0.62 3.24
CA ALA A 62 -22.16 -0.08 2.78
C ALA A 62 -21.02 -0.49 3.72
N ILE A 63 -19.85 -0.83 3.18
CA ILE A 63 -18.69 -1.26 3.97
C ILE A 63 -17.42 -0.48 3.60
N GLU A 64 -16.58 -0.18 4.59
CA GLU A 64 -15.23 0.41 4.41
C GLU A 64 -14.27 -0.61 3.78
N LEU A 65 -14.52 -0.91 2.51
CA LEU A 65 -13.75 -1.85 1.72
C LEU A 65 -13.76 -1.43 0.25
N CYS A 66 -12.60 -1.50 -0.41
CA CYS A 66 -12.47 -1.24 -1.83
C CYS A 66 -12.57 -2.52 -2.68
N ASP A 67 -12.85 -2.38 -3.98
CA ASP A 67 -13.01 -3.50 -4.92
C ASP A 67 -11.83 -4.48 -4.90
N ALA A 68 -10.61 -3.97 -4.90
CA ALA A 68 -9.40 -4.79 -4.90
C ALA A 68 -9.30 -5.68 -3.64
N ARG A 69 -9.68 -5.14 -2.47
CA ARG A 69 -9.70 -5.90 -1.21
C ARG A 69 -10.86 -6.89 -1.19
N HIS A 70 -12.05 -6.49 -1.64
CA HIS A 70 -13.20 -7.38 -1.77
C HIS A 70 -12.89 -8.60 -2.66
N HIS A 71 -12.30 -8.37 -3.83
CA HIS A 71 -11.87 -9.44 -4.72
C HIS A 71 -10.81 -10.36 -4.06
N SER A 72 -9.84 -9.78 -3.35
CA SER A 72 -8.80 -10.56 -2.65
C SER A 72 -9.35 -11.42 -1.51
N MET A 73 -10.40 -10.96 -0.82
CA MET A 73 -11.05 -11.75 0.23
C MET A 73 -11.86 -12.93 -0.34
N ASN A 74 -12.53 -12.73 -1.47
CA ASN A 74 -13.32 -13.80 -2.11
C ASN A 74 -12.43 -14.78 -2.89
N ASN A 75 -11.30 -14.31 -3.43
CA ASN A 75 -10.36 -15.09 -4.23
C ASN A 75 -8.91 -14.96 -3.71
N PRO A 76 -8.59 -15.49 -2.52
CA PRO A 76 -7.27 -15.33 -1.89
C PRO A 76 -6.12 -15.91 -2.73
N ASP A 77 -6.40 -16.93 -3.55
CA ASP A 77 -5.41 -17.61 -4.40
C ASP A 77 -5.22 -16.98 -5.80
N ALA A 78 -6.12 -16.09 -6.25
CA ALA A 78 -6.06 -15.51 -7.59
C ALA A 78 -4.80 -14.67 -7.86
N MET A 79 -4.15 -14.17 -6.81
CA MET A 79 -2.86 -13.48 -6.90
C MET A 79 -1.71 -14.43 -7.22
N GLY A 80 -1.80 -15.69 -6.80
CA GLY A 80 -0.79 -16.71 -7.08
C GLY A 80 -0.81 -17.23 -8.51
N GLU A 81 -1.86 -16.90 -9.26
CA GLU A 81 -2.04 -17.28 -10.65
C GLU A 81 -1.56 -16.19 -11.63
N GLN A 82 -1.23 -14.99 -11.14
CA GLN A 82 -0.70 -13.93 -11.98
C GLN A 82 0.75 -14.21 -12.37
N ASP A 83 1.04 -14.21 -13.66
CA ASP A 83 2.39 -14.39 -14.19
C ASP A 83 3.30 -13.23 -13.73
N LEU A 84 4.27 -13.54 -12.86
CA LEU A 84 5.28 -12.58 -12.37
C LEU A 84 5.99 -11.87 -13.52
N PHE A 85 6.17 -12.54 -14.66
CA PHE A 85 6.78 -11.93 -15.83
C PHE A 85 5.96 -10.74 -16.34
N GLN A 86 4.63 -10.84 -16.36
CA GLN A 86 3.76 -9.73 -16.71
C GLN A 86 3.81 -8.61 -15.66
N VAL A 87 3.87 -8.96 -14.37
CA VAL A 87 3.99 -7.99 -13.27
C VAL A 87 5.28 -7.18 -13.40
N PHE A 88 6.42 -7.84 -13.65
CA PHE A 88 7.71 -7.17 -13.85
C PHE A 88 7.72 -6.32 -15.12
N LYS A 89 7.19 -6.84 -16.24
CA LYS A 89 7.08 -6.10 -17.50
C LYS A 89 6.21 -4.84 -17.39
N GLN A 90 5.17 -4.88 -16.55
CA GLN A 90 4.28 -3.75 -16.30
C GLN A 90 4.80 -2.78 -15.21
N GLY A 91 5.99 -3.01 -14.64
CA GLY A 91 6.54 -2.19 -13.56
C GLY A 91 5.75 -2.27 -12.24
N LYS A 92 4.89 -3.28 -12.08
CA LYS A 92 4.02 -3.46 -10.90
C LYS A 92 4.69 -4.25 -9.77
N ALA A 93 5.94 -4.67 -9.94
CA ALA A 93 6.68 -5.47 -8.97
C ALA A 93 6.75 -4.83 -7.57
N GLY A 94 6.93 -3.51 -7.49
CA GLY A 94 6.94 -2.79 -6.23
C GLY A 94 5.58 -2.83 -5.50
N MET A 95 4.46 -2.74 -6.25
CA MET A 95 3.11 -2.86 -5.69
C MET A 95 2.87 -4.28 -5.16
N VAL A 96 3.30 -5.30 -5.92
CA VAL A 96 3.18 -6.70 -5.49
C VAL A 96 4.00 -6.94 -4.23
N ALA A 97 5.25 -6.48 -4.18
CA ALA A 97 6.07 -6.56 -2.97
C ALA A 97 5.41 -5.88 -1.75
N ALA A 98 4.82 -4.69 -1.93
CA ALA A 98 4.09 -4.00 -0.87
C ALA A 98 2.85 -4.79 -0.41
N SER A 99 2.07 -5.33 -1.35
CA SER A 99 0.89 -6.13 -1.04
C SER A 99 1.23 -7.44 -0.31
N LEU A 100 2.34 -8.08 -0.66
CA LEU A 100 2.83 -9.28 0.01
C LEU A 100 3.36 -8.96 1.41
N ALA A 101 4.10 -7.85 1.57
CA ALA A 101 4.55 -7.39 2.87
C ALA A 101 3.38 -7.02 3.80
N LEU A 102 2.36 -6.35 3.27
CA LEU A 102 1.15 -6.01 4.02
C LEU A 102 0.35 -7.25 4.38
N GLY A 103 0.18 -8.20 3.45
CA GLY A 103 -0.48 -9.48 3.72
C GLY A 103 0.26 -10.31 4.78
N ALA A 104 1.60 -10.29 4.75
CA ALA A 104 2.44 -10.93 5.75
C ALA A 104 2.28 -10.29 7.14
N PHE A 105 2.23 -8.95 7.20
CA PHE A 105 1.95 -8.22 8.43
C PHE A 105 0.56 -8.55 8.98
N GLN A 106 -0.47 -8.55 8.11
CA GLN A 106 -1.85 -8.90 8.47
C GLN A 106 -1.96 -10.34 8.98
N GLN A 107 -1.31 -11.29 8.33
CA GLN A 107 -1.28 -12.70 8.75
C GLN A 107 -0.64 -12.86 10.13
N ARG A 108 0.47 -12.17 10.38
CA ARG A 108 1.17 -12.23 11.68
C ARG A 108 0.30 -11.69 12.81
N ILE A 109 -0.41 -10.58 12.58
CA ILE A 109 -1.37 -10.04 13.56
C ILE A 109 -2.52 -11.02 13.81
N ALA A 110 -3.04 -11.65 12.76
CA ALA A 110 -4.11 -12.66 12.86
C ALA A 110 -3.71 -13.86 13.74
N GLU A 111 -2.48 -14.37 13.57
CA GLU A 111 -1.95 -15.49 14.33
C GLU A 111 -1.70 -15.13 15.80
N GLN A 112 -1.34 -13.88 16.10
CA GLN A 112 -1.10 -13.41 17.47
C GLN A 112 -2.39 -13.07 18.23
N SER A 113 -3.41 -12.55 17.54
CA SER A 113 -4.69 -12.15 18.17
C SER A 113 -5.73 -13.26 18.18
N GLY A 114 -5.56 -14.32 17.37
CA GLY A 114 -6.57 -15.36 17.14
C GLY A 114 -7.80 -14.86 16.37
N ILE A 115 -7.81 -13.60 15.95
CA ILE A 115 -8.92 -12.93 15.24
C ILE A 115 -8.44 -12.59 13.84
N GLN A 116 -9.17 -13.06 12.82
CA GLN A 116 -8.87 -12.69 11.44
C GLN A 116 -9.14 -11.19 11.23
N PRO A 117 -8.14 -10.39 10.83
CA PRO A 117 -8.35 -8.98 10.49
C PRO A 117 -9.42 -8.85 9.41
N GLY A 118 -10.36 -7.91 9.59
CA GLY A 118 -11.48 -7.74 8.66
C GLY A 118 -12.63 -8.74 8.85
N ALA A 119 -12.73 -9.39 10.01
CA ALA A 119 -13.82 -10.31 10.33
C ALA A 119 -15.20 -9.63 10.24
N GLU A 120 -15.29 -8.36 10.63
CA GLU A 120 -16.48 -7.52 10.51
C GLU A 120 -16.89 -7.28 9.06
N MET A 121 -15.93 -7.03 8.16
CA MET A 121 -16.21 -6.83 6.74
C MET A 121 -16.66 -8.14 6.07
N ARG A 122 -16.01 -9.26 6.43
CA ARG A 122 -16.45 -10.58 5.95
C ARG A 122 -17.85 -10.92 6.46
N ALA A 123 -18.13 -10.64 7.72
CA ALA A 123 -19.45 -10.84 8.30
C ALA A 123 -20.54 -10.02 7.58
N ALA A 124 -20.24 -8.77 7.19
CA ALA A 124 -21.13 -7.96 6.37
C ALA A 124 -21.37 -8.58 4.99
N VAL A 125 -20.31 -8.98 4.27
CA VAL A 125 -20.41 -9.62 2.94
C VAL A 125 -21.28 -10.87 3.00
N GLU A 126 -20.99 -11.78 3.93
CA GLU A 126 -21.73 -13.04 4.10
C GLU A 126 -23.19 -12.82 4.52
N ALA A 127 -23.45 -11.83 5.38
CA ALA A 127 -24.82 -11.50 5.80
C ALA A 127 -25.63 -10.89 4.66
N CYS A 128 -25.03 -9.99 3.86
CA CYS A 128 -25.68 -9.40 2.69
C CYS A 128 -26.01 -10.45 1.63
N GLN A 129 -25.07 -11.35 1.33
CA GLN A 129 -25.30 -12.45 0.38
C GLN A 129 -26.47 -13.35 0.82
N ARG A 130 -26.52 -13.72 2.11
CA ARG A 130 -27.61 -14.56 2.66
C ARG A 130 -28.97 -13.87 2.64
N ARG A 131 -29.00 -12.54 2.76
CA ARG A 131 -30.22 -11.72 2.78
C ARG A 131 -30.58 -11.14 1.41
N GLU A 132 -29.75 -11.40 0.40
CA GLU A 132 -29.85 -10.80 -0.94
C GLU A 132 -29.90 -9.26 -0.89
N LEU A 133 -29.17 -8.66 0.06
CA LEU A 133 -29.08 -7.21 0.21
C LEU A 133 -28.00 -6.63 -0.70
N PRO A 134 -28.25 -5.46 -1.33
CA PRO A 134 -27.22 -4.68 -2.01
C PRO A 134 -26.05 -4.35 -1.08
N LEU A 135 -24.85 -4.74 -1.49
CA LEU A 135 -23.59 -4.41 -0.81
C LEU A 135 -22.86 -3.30 -1.57
N LEU A 136 -22.57 -2.19 -0.89
CA LEU A 136 -21.89 -1.02 -1.46
C LEU A 136 -20.45 -0.95 -0.92
N LEU A 137 -19.47 -0.87 -1.81
CA LEU A 137 -18.06 -0.74 -1.47
C LEU A 137 -17.67 0.73 -1.49
N VAL A 138 -17.41 1.34 -0.33
CA VAL A 138 -17.30 2.80 -0.23
C VAL A 138 -15.88 3.31 0.02
N ASP A 139 -14.90 2.43 0.24
CA ASP A 139 -13.52 2.85 0.53
C ASP A 139 -12.64 2.95 -0.72
N ARG A 140 -11.60 3.76 -0.61
CA ARG A 140 -10.60 3.99 -1.66
C ARG A 140 -9.61 2.83 -1.72
N ASP A 141 -9.04 2.60 -2.91
CA ASP A 141 -7.93 1.65 -3.07
C ASP A 141 -6.77 1.98 -2.11
N VAL A 142 -6.34 0.98 -1.33
CA VAL A 142 -5.27 1.14 -0.34
C VAL A 142 -3.95 1.52 -1.01
N GLY A 143 -3.69 1.05 -2.21
CA GLY A 143 -2.50 1.40 -2.99
C GLY A 143 -2.49 2.87 -3.42
N ILE A 144 -3.66 3.44 -3.74
CA ILE A 144 -3.80 4.89 -3.97
C ILE A 144 -3.52 5.66 -2.68
N THR A 145 -4.14 5.27 -1.56
CA THR A 145 -3.93 5.90 -0.25
C THR A 145 -2.44 5.90 0.12
N LEU A 146 -1.76 4.75 0.03
CA LEU A 146 -0.32 4.64 0.30
C LEU A 146 0.53 5.49 -0.65
N LYS A 147 0.18 5.57 -1.95
CA LYS A 147 0.87 6.46 -2.90
C LYS A 147 0.68 7.92 -2.56
N ARG A 148 -0.49 8.33 -2.07
CA ARG A 148 -0.76 9.71 -1.65
C ARG A 148 0.03 10.05 -0.40
N ILE A 149 0.03 9.18 0.62
CA ILE A 149 0.90 9.30 1.80
C ILE A 149 2.36 9.49 1.39
N TYR A 150 2.89 8.57 0.58
CA TYR A 150 4.29 8.62 0.15
C TYR A 150 4.64 9.93 -0.55
N ARG A 151 3.72 10.46 -1.37
CA ARG A 151 3.93 11.72 -2.09
C ARG A 151 3.72 12.97 -1.23
N ASN A 152 2.80 12.92 -0.26
CA ASN A 152 2.49 14.03 0.63
C ASN A 152 3.58 14.22 1.70
N VAL A 153 4.21 13.14 2.13
CA VAL A 153 5.31 13.18 3.09
C VAL A 153 6.57 13.75 2.43
N PRO A 154 7.18 14.80 3.02
CA PRO A 154 8.45 15.34 2.57
C PRO A 154 9.57 14.29 2.55
N TRP A 155 10.46 14.36 1.57
CA TRP A 155 11.46 13.31 1.33
C TRP A 155 12.37 13.03 2.53
N TRP A 156 12.64 14.03 3.39
CA TRP A 156 13.43 13.87 4.60
C TRP A 156 12.68 13.11 5.71
N GLN A 157 11.38 13.34 5.87
CA GLN A 157 10.55 12.62 6.84
C GLN A 157 10.38 11.15 6.46
N ARG A 158 10.47 10.80 5.17
CA ARG A 158 10.41 9.41 4.70
C ARG A 158 11.49 8.53 5.34
N PHE A 159 12.68 9.07 5.58
CA PHE A 159 13.74 8.33 6.26
C PHE A 159 13.39 8.03 7.71
N SER A 160 12.81 9.01 8.43
CA SER A 160 12.37 8.84 9.82
C SER A 160 11.27 7.79 9.94
N LEU A 161 10.28 7.79 9.02
CA LEU A 161 9.24 6.77 8.98
C LEU A 161 9.81 5.38 8.70
N PHE A 162 10.74 5.28 7.73
CA PHE A 162 11.39 4.01 7.41
C PHE A 162 12.25 3.50 8.57
N SER A 163 13.01 4.37 9.24
CA SER A 163 13.79 3.99 10.43
C SER A 163 12.88 3.61 11.60
N GLY A 164 11.74 4.28 11.77
CA GLY A 164 10.75 3.97 12.79
C GLY A 164 10.12 2.59 12.56
N LEU A 165 9.75 2.26 11.33
CA LEU A 165 9.22 0.94 10.95
C LEU A 165 10.26 -0.18 11.12
N ILE A 166 11.52 0.05 10.75
CA ILE A 166 12.59 -0.93 11.01
C ILE A 166 12.80 -1.09 12.51
N GLY A 167 12.82 0.02 13.25
CA GLY A 167 12.91 0.03 14.71
C GLY A 167 11.77 -0.74 15.37
N SER A 168 10.53 -0.59 14.89
CA SER A 168 9.36 -1.31 15.42
C SER A 168 9.39 -2.80 15.10
N VAL A 169 9.92 -3.21 13.95
CA VAL A 169 10.08 -4.64 13.59
C VAL A 169 11.20 -5.29 14.41
N MET A 170 12.26 -4.55 14.73
CA MET A 170 13.35 -5.00 15.60
C MET A 170 12.96 -4.97 17.09
N SER A 171 12.08 -4.06 17.48
CA SER A 171 11.47 -3.98 18.80
C SER A 171 10.34 -5.02 18.92
N ARG A 172 10.68 -6.24 19.33
CA ARG A 172 9.69 -7.19 19.87
C ARG A 172 9.24 -6.72 21.26
N GLN A 173 8.51 -5.62 21.34
CA GLN A 173 7.78 -5.28 22.56
C GLN A 173 6.38 -5.88 22.42
N ASP A 174 6.12 -6.89 23.25
CA ASP A 174 4.78 -7.44 23.45
C ASP A 174 3.91 -6.32 24.03
N VAL A 175 2.89 -5.90 23.28
CA VAL A 175 1.93 -4.90 23.76
C VAL A 175 1.19 -5.50 24.95
N SER A 176 1.29 -4.85 26.10
CA SER A 176 0.69 -5.34 27.34
C SER A 176 -0.84 -5.31 27.25
N LYS A 177 -1.52 -6.19 27.99
CA LYS A 177 -2.99 -6.20 28.02
C LYS A 177 -3.54 -4.88 28.57
N GLU A 178 -2.84 -4.23 29.51
CA GLU A 178 -3.19 -2.88 29.99
C GLU A 178 -3.15 -1.80 28.89
N ASP A 179 -2.23 -1.87 27.93
CA ASP A 179 -2.17 -0.91 26.81
C ASP A 179 -3.30 -1.13 25.80
N ILE A 180 -3.73 -2.39 25.62
CA ILE A 180 -4.88 -2.74 24.76
C ILE A 180 -6.19 -2.30 25.41
N GLU A 181 -6.31 -2.39 26.73
CA GLU A 181 -7.52 -2.03 27.47
C GLU A 181 -7.72 -0.51 27.54
N LYS A 182 -6.63 0.25 27.69
CA LYS A 182 -6.60 1.70 27.55
C LYS A 182 -7.08 2.21 26.18
N LEU A 183 -6.91 1.43 25.12
CA LEU A 183 -7.39 1.78 23.77
C LEU A 183 -8.89 1.50 23.56
N LYS A 184 -9.59 0.86 24.51
CA LYS A 184 -11.03 0.54 24.41
C LYS A 184 -11.95 1.65 24.93
N GLU A 185 -11.42 2.63 25.65
CA GLU A 185 -12.17 3.80 26.07
C GLU A 185 -12.28 4.78 24.89
N GLY A 186 -13.49 4.95 24.34
CA GLY A 186 -13.74 5.72 23.11
C GLY A 186 -13.15 7.14 23.11
N ASP A 187 -12.97 7.75 24.28
CA ASP A 187 -12.39 9.08 24.45
C ASP A 187 -10.85 9.14 24.26
N MET A 188 -10.12 8.04 24.49
CA MET A 188 -8.66 7.99 24.27
C MET A 188 -8.26 7.74 22.82
N LEU A 189 -9.09 7.02 22.06
CA LEU A 189 -8.88 6.89 20.61
C LEU A 189 -8.96 8.27 19.96
N GLU A 190 -10.01 9.05 20.26
CA GLU A 190 -10.15 10.40 19.72
C GLU A 190 -8.99 11.32 20.14
N ALA A 191 -8.53 11.25 21.40
CA ALA A 191 -7.34 11.98 21.86
C ALA A 191 -6.06 11.57 21.09
N THR A 192 -5.82 10.28 20.91
CA THR A 192 -4.67 9.74 20.16
C THR A 192 -4.75 10.09 18.66
N PHE A 193 -5.96 10.07 18.08
CA PHE A 193 -6.18 10.47 16.69
C PHE A 193 -5.95 11.97 16.49
N ASN A 194 -6.37 12.82 17.43
CA ASN A 194 -6.14 14.25 17.40
C ASN A 194 -4.65 14.59 17.59
N GLU A 195 -3.94 13.88 18.47
CA GLU A 195 -2.49 14.01 18.65
C GLU A 195 -1.74 13.58 17.39
N PHE A 196 -2.10 12.44 16.79
CA PHE A 196 -1.55 11.98 15.50
C PHE A 196 -1.84 12.97 14.36
N ALA A 197 -3.03 13.57 14.32
CA ALA A 197 -3.39 14.61 13.36
C ALA A 197 -2.53 15.88 13.54
N ALA A 198 -2.24 16.26 14.80
CA ALA A 198 -1.42 17.42 15.12
C ALA A 198 0.07 17.19 14.82
N GLU A 199 0.59 15.99 15.09
CA GLU A 199 2.00 15.66 14.86
C GLU A 199 2.33 15.33 13.40
N SER A 200 1.36 14.79 12.66
CA SER A 200 1.61 14.30 11.30
C SER A 200 0.44 14.53 10.35
N GLU A 201 0.05 15.79 10.15
CA GLU A 201 -0.99 16.17 9.19
C GLU A 201 -0.73 15.63 7.77
N ALA A 202 0.55 15.51 7.39
CA ALA A 202 0.96 14.93 6.11
C ALA A 202 0.59 13.44 5.95
N LEU A 203 0.54 12.69 7.05
CA LEU A 203 0.06 11.29 7.10
C LEU A 203 -1.45 11.24 7.31
N TYR A 204 -1.96 12.00 8.28
CA TYR A 204 -3.35 12.00 8.71
C TYR A 204 -4.30 12.39 7.58
N THR A 205 -3.97 13.41 6.79
CA THR A 205 -4.83 13.88 5.69
C THR A 205 -5.15 12.78 4.68
N PRO A 206 -4.16 12.11 4.04
CA PRO A 206 -4.46 11.04 3.10
C PRO A 206 -4.97 9.75 3.75
N LEU A 207 -4.65 9.47 5.02
CA LEU A 207 -5.11 8.25 5.71
C LEU A 207 -6.54 8.34 6.23
N ILE A 208 -6.97 9.52 6.67
CA ILE A 208 -8.24 9.71 7.38
C ILE A 208 -9.11 10.71 6.60
N ARG A 209 -8.80 12.01 6.63
CA ARG A 209 -9.66 13.07 6.06
C ARG A 209 -10.07 12.82 4.61
N GLU A 210 -9.11 12.48 3.74
CA GLU A 210 -9.41 12.19 2.34
C GLU A 210 -10.27 10.94 2.17
N ARG A 211 -10.10 9.92 3.05
CA ARG A 211 -10.88 8.69 3.00
C ARG A 211 -12.29 8.91 3.53
N ASP A 212 -12.46 9.69 4.58
CA ASP A 212 -13.78 10.10 5.09
C ASP A 212 -14.57 10.84 4.01
N ARG A 213 -13.92 11.81 3.34
CA ARG A 213 -14.54 12.52 2.21
C ARG A 213 -14.84 11.58 1.05
N TYR A 214 -13.93 10.67 0.71
CA TYR A 214 -14.15 9.68 -0.34
C TYR A 214 -15.35 8.77 -0.05
N MET A 215 -15.47 8.26 1.19
CA MET A 215 -16.59 7.42 1.61
C MET A 215 -17.92 8.17 1.55
N ALA A 216 -17.97 9.41 2.02
CA ALA A 216 -19.17 10.24 1.92
C ALA A 216 -19.57 10.50 0.45
N LEU A 217 -18.61 10.80 -0.42
CA LEU A 217 -18.87 10.99 -1.86
C LEU A 217 -19.34 9.70 -2.55
N ARG A 218 -18.75 8.55 -2.18
CA ARG A 218 -19.18 7.23 -2.67
C ARG A 218 -20.58 6.86 -2.21
N LEU A 219 -20.92 7.13 -0.94
CA LEU A 219 -22.29 6.94 -0.43
C LEU A 219 -23.27 7.81 -1.20
N ALA A 220 -22.93 9.07 -1.48
CA ALA A 220 -23.77 9.97 -2.27
C ALA A 220 -23.99 9.48 -3.72
N GLU A 221 -22.99 8.83 -4.31
CA GLU A 221 -23.03 8.26 -5.67
C GLU A 221 -23.83 6.94 -5.73
N GLU A 222 -23.62 6.04 -4.78
CA GLU A 222 -24.19 4.69 -4.77
C GLU A 222 -25.57 4.60 -4.09
N ALA A 223 -25.84 5.50 -3.14
CA ALA A 223 -27.10 5.59 -2.40
C ALA A 223 -27.72 7.01 -2.51
N PRO A 224 -27.93 7.55 -3.72
CA PRO A 224 -28.53 8.87 -3.87
C PRO A 224 -29.95 8.90 -3.24
N PRO A 225 -30.42 10.07 -2.78
CA PRO A 225 -31.70 10.18 -2.09
C PRO A 225 -32.84 9.48 -2.83
N GLY A 226 -33.51 8.56 -2.14
CA GLY A 226 -34.65 7.79 -2.67
C GLY A 226 -34.31 6.45 -3.32
N ARG A 227 -33.03 6.10 -3.53
CA ARG A 227 -32.65 4.76 -3.99
C ARG A 227 -32.83 3.69 -2.89
N TYR A 228 -32.41 4.02 -1.67
CA TYR A 228 -32.58 3.21 -0.46
C TYR A 228 -33.16 4.07 0.65
N LYS A 229 -33.97 3.49 1.54
CA LYS A 229 -34.55 4.22 2.66
C LYS A 229 -33.67 4.12 3.90
N ASN A 230 -33.22 2.91 4.23
CA ASN A 230 -32.35 2.64 5.38
C ASN A 230 -31.06 1.98 4.91
N VAL A 231 -29.91 2.66 5.07
CA VAL A 231 -28.59 2.15 4.70
C VAL A 231 -27.75 1.95 5.95
N LEU A 232 -27.28 0.73 6.19
CA LEU A 232 -26.28 0.47 7.22
C LEU A 232 -24.88 0.73 6.65
N VAL A 233 -24.07 1.57 7.30
CA VAL A 233 -22.69 1.85 6.90
C VAL A 233 -21.76 1.28 7.97
N VAL A 234 -20.96 0.28 7.61
CA VAL A 234 -19.99 -0.36 8.51
C VAL A 234 -18.60 0.14 8.18
N LEU A 235 -17.98 0.84 9.14
CA LEU A 235 -16.68 1.47 8.97
C LEU A 235 -15.86 1.33 10.25
N GLY A 236 -14.55 1.54 10.17
CA GLY A 236 -13.66 1.61 11.31
C GLY A 236 -14.00 2.81 12.19
N ALA A 237 -13.94 2.65 13.51
CA ALA A 237 -14.34 3.71 14.45
C ALA A 237 -13.64 5.06 14.23
N GLY A 238 -12.39 5.05 13.74
CA GLY A 238 -11.63 6.27 13.40
C GLY A 238 -12.20 7.08 12.23
N HIS A 239 -13.03 6.49 11.38
CA HIS A 239 -13.65 7.13 10.21
C HIS A 239 -15.08 7.62 10.48
N LEU A 240 -15.67 7.22 11.62
CA LEU A 240 -17.08 7.46 11.91
C LEU A 240 -17.40 8.95 11.96
N LYS A 241 -16.64 9.71 12.76
CA LYS A 241 -16.86 11.14 12.96
C LYS A 241 -16.72 11.93 11.66
N GLY A 242 -15.61 11.75 10.94
CA GLY A 242 -15.36 12.50 9.70
C GLY A 242 -16.35 12.15 8.59
N THR A 243 -16.77 10.89 8.49
CA THR A 243 -17.79 10.49 7.50
C THR A 243 -19.15 11.08 7.84
N VAL A 244 -19.56 11.09 9.12
CA VAL A 244 -20.78 11.79 9.58
C VAL A 244 -20.71 13.27 9.20
N GLU A 245 -19.64 13.96 9.56
CA GLU A 245 -19.46 15.39 9.27
C GLU A 245 -19.57 15.70 7.77
N HIS A 246 -19.01 14.84 6.90
CA HIS A 246 -19.10 15.01 5.46
C HIS A 246 -20.47 14.69 4.85
N LEU A 247 -21.25 13.80 5.46
CA LEU A 247 -22.62 13.49 5.03
C LEU A 247 -23.62 14.57 5.49
N GLU A 248 -23.39 15.19 6.64
CA GLU A 248 -24.19 16.31 7.15
C GLU A 248 -23.89 17.62 6.39
N ALA A 249 -22.66 17.77 5.88
CA ALA A 249 -22.29 18.89 5.04
C ALA A 249 -22.94 18.80 3.64
N PRO A 250 -23.14 19.94 2.95
CA PRO A 250 -23.60 19.93 1.56
C PRO A 250 -22.70 19.09 0.65
N LEU A 251 -23.29 18.05 0.06
CA LEU A 251 -22.65 17.20 -0.94
C LEU A 251 -22.79 17.85 -2.33
N PRO A 252 -21.79 17.68 -3.22
CA PRO A 252 -21.89 18.17 -4.59
C PRO A 252 -23.01 17.44 -5.35
N GLU A 253 -23.67 18.13 -6.29
CA GLU A 253 -24.70 17.52 -7.16
C GLU A 253 -24.15 16.32 -7.96
N SER A 254 -22.87 16.38 -8.35
CA SER A 254 -22.13 15.29 -8.95
C SER A 254 -20.92 14.93 -8.09
N PRO A 255 -20.97 13.84 -7.31
CA PRO A 255 -19.85 13.40 -6.46
C PRO A 255 -18.64 12.87 -7.23
N THR A 256 -18.86 12.34 -8.44
CA THR A 256 -17.86 11.60 -9.22
C THR A 256 -16.57 12.40 -9.50
N PRO A 257 -16.59 13.66 -9.97
CA PRO A 257 -15.36 14.39 -10.29
C PRO A 257 -14.47 14.64 -9.06
N GLU A 258 -15.06 14.97 -7.91
CA GLU A 258 -14.33 15.18 -6.67
C GLU A 258 -13.75 13.86 -6.15
N ARG A 259 -14.53 12.77 -6.21
CA ARG A 259 -14.08 11.42 -5.87
C ARG A 259 -12.88 10.99 -6.72
N GLU A 260 -12.94 11.21 -8.04
CA GLU A 260 -11.85 10.86 -8.95
C GLU A 260 -10.58 11.69 -8.69
N ALA A 261 -10.72 12.94 -8.25
CA ALA A 261 -9.58 13.75 -7.82
C ALA A 261 -8.89 13.18 -6.56
N LEU A 262 -9.65 12.50 -5.69
CA LEU A 262 -9.11 11.76 -4.54
C LEU A 262 -8.44 10.43 -4.94
N GLU A 263 -8.68 9.93 -6.16
CA GLU A 263 -8.01 8.76 -6.74
C GLU A 263 -6.78 9.13 -7.57
N ALA A 264 -6.78 10.34 -8.13
CA ALA A 264 -5.65 10.86 -8.86
C ALA A 264 -4.41 10.96 -7.95
N THR A 265 -3.24 10.61 -8.48
CA THR A 265 -1.97 10.82 -7.77
C THR A 265 -1.04 11.67 -8.61
N PRO A 266 -0.36 12.68 -8.03
CA PRO A 266 0.43 13.62 -8.81
C PRO A 266 1.52 12.89 -9.61
N PRO A 267 1.80 13.31 -10.86
CA PRO A 267 2.82 12.67 -11.67
C PRO A 267 4.20 12.76 -10.96
N PRO A 268 5.11 11.80 -11.19
CA PRO A 268 6.44 11.88 -10.61
C PRO A 268 7.13 13.17 -11.08
N SER A 269 7.89 13.83 -10.19
CA SER A 269 8.55 15.08 -10.56
C SER A 269 9.47 14.88 -11.77
N LYS A 270 9.47 15.86 -12.68
CA LYS A 270 10.30 15.80 -13.90
C LYS A 270 11.80 15.72 -13.55
N LEU A 271 12.21 16.33 -12.43
CA LEU A 271 13.59 16.30 -11.93
C LEU A 271 14.04 14.88 -11.55
N TRP A 272 13.22 14.15 -10.78
CA TRP A 272 13.56 12.77 -10.41
C TRP A 272 13.53 11.80 -11.61
N LYS A 273 12.73 12.10 -12.63
CA LYS A 273 12.77 11.37 -13.91
C LYS A 273 14.05 11.66 -14.72
N ALA A 274 14.61 12.86 -14.61
CA ALA A 274 15.82 13.26 -15.33
C ALA A 274 17.13 12.85 -14.64
N ALA A 275 17.11 12.64 -13.31
CA ALA A 275 18.33 12.35 -12.54
C ALA A 275 19.14 11.15 -13.05
N PRO A 276 18.54 9.99 -13.41
CA PRO A 276 19.31 8.88 -13.97
C PRO A 276 20.00 9.23 -15.29
N TRP A 277 19.33 9.99 -16.16
CA TRP A 277 19.91 10.46 -17.44
C TRP A 277 21.08 11.41 -17.22
N LEU A 278 20.99 12.29 -16.21
CA LEU A 278 22.09 13.16 -15.83
C LEU A 278 23.30 12.35 -15.35
N ILE A 279 23.10 11.35 -14.50
CA ILE A 279 24.19 10.47 -14.02
C ILE A 279 24.84 9.75 -15.20
N THR A 280 24.05 9.16 -16.11
CA THR A 280 24.58 8.54 -17.33
C THR A 280 25.39 9.52 -18.16
N ALA A 281 24.88 10.73 -18.41
CA ALA A 281 25.58 11.75 -19.17
C ALA A 281 26.92 12.15 -18.51
N LEU A 282 26.95 12.29 -17.19
CA LEU A 282 28.16 12.60 -16.43
C LEU A 282 29.21 11.49 -16.55
N VAL A 283 28.81 10.23 -16.43
CA VAL A 283 29.74 9.08 -16.55
C VAL A 283 30.30 8.97 -17.97
N LEU A 284 29.44 9.08 -18.99
CA LEU A 284 29.88 9.07 -20.39
C LEU A 284 30.81 10.23 -20.70
N THR A 285 30.52 11.43 -20.18
CA THR A 285 31.40 12.59 -20.29
C THR A 285 32.74 12.32 -19.61
N GLY A 286 32.74 11.67 -18.45
CA GLY A 286 33.95 11.23 -17.77
C GLY A 286 34.83 10.32 -18.64
N PHE A 287 34.22 9.34 -19.33
CA PHE A 287 34.96 8.50 -20.28
C PHE A 287 35.53 9.30 -21.44
N VAL A 288 34.73 10.19 -22.06
CA VAL A 288 35.18 11.04 -23.18
C VAL A 288 36.37 11.91 -22.75
N ILE A 289 36.30 12.54 -21.57
CA ILE A 289 37.40 13.34 -21.04
C ILE A 289 38.63 12.46 -20.80
N GLY A 290 38.44 11.27 -20.21
CA GLY A 290 39.52 10.30 -20.01
C GLY A 290 40.26 9.99 -21.31
N PHE A 291 39.54 9.55 -22.35
CA PHE A 291 40.10 9.25 -23.66
C PHE A 291 40.73 10.48 -24.34
N SER A 292 40.17 11.67 -24.16
CA SER A 292 40.72 12.92 -24.73
C SER A 292 42.07 13.32 -24.12
N ARG A 293 42.33 12.92 -22.86
CA ARG A 293 43.59 13.21 -22.16
C ARG A 293 44.62 12.13 -22.41
N ASN A 294 44.23 10.86 -22.27
CA ASN A 294 45.09 9.71 -22.51
C ASN A 294 44.22 8.47 -22.80
N THR A 295 44.53 7.75 -23.87
CA THR A 295 43.83 6.51 -24.23
C THR A 295 43.91 5.43 -23.14
N GLU A 296 45.05 5.32 -22.45
CA GLU A 296 45.24 4.38 -21.34
C GLU A 296 44.33 4.73 -20.15
N LEU A 297 44.26 6.02 -19.80
CA LEU A 297 43.35 6.53 -18.77
C LEU A 297 41.89 6.24 -19.14
N GLY A 298 41.49 6.51 -20.38
CA GLY A 298 40.13 6.21 -20.86
C GLY A 298 39.75 4.74 -20.66
N TRP A 299 40.64 3.81 -21.04
CA TRP A 299 40.42 2.38 -20.82
C TRP A 299 40.40 2.00 -19.35
N GLN A 300 41.27 2.58 -18.53
CA GLN A 300 41.26 2.36 -17.09
C GLN A 300 39.90 2.72 -16.49
N LEU A 301 39.35 3.89 -16.83
CA LEU A 301 38.04 4.33 -16.32
C LEU A 301 36.91 3.37 -16.73
N VAL A 302 36.93 2.88 -17.98
CA VAL A 302 35.94 1.92 -18.49
C VAL A 302 36.05 0.58 -17.77
N ILE A 303 37.27 0.06 -17.57
CA ILE A 303 37.52 -1.20 -16.88
C ILE A 303 37.11 -1.09 -15.41
N GLU A 304 37.47 0.01 -14.73
CA GLU A 304 37.06 0.26 -13.35
C GLU A 304 35.53 0.33 -13.23
N TRP A 305 34.86 1.07 -14.12
CA TRP A 305 33.40 1.10 -14.16
C TRP A 305 32.79 -0.30 -14.31
N PHE A 306 33.34 -1.08 -15.26
CA PHE A 306 32.88 -2.41 -15.56
C PHE A 306 33.06 -3.36 -14.37
N LEU A 307 34.26 -3.42 -13.80
CA LEU A 307 34.55 -4.32 -12.69
C LEU A 307 33.80 -3.93 -11.42
N ILE A 308 33.74 -2.66 -11.06
CA ILE A 308 33.05 -2.21 -9.84
C ILE A 308 31.56 -2.55 -9.91
N ASN A 309 30.89 -2.22 -11.02
CA ASN A 309 29.46 -2.52 -11.18
C ASN A 309 29.21 -4.04 -11.24
N GLY A 310 30.02 -4.76 -12.02
CA GLY A 310 29.86 -6.20 -12.21
C GLY A 310 30.09 -6.98 -10.91
N ILE A 311 31.17 -6.70 -10.19
CA ILE A 311 31.52 -7.39 -8.94
C ILE A 311 30.47 -7.10 -7.86
N LEU A 312 30.07 -5.85 -7.67
CA LEU A 312 29.11 -5.50 -6.61
C LEU A 312 27.72 -6.06 -6.89
N SER A 313 27.21 -5.94 -8.12
CA SER A 313 25.89 -6.46 -8.47
C SER A 313 25.87 -7.99 -8.54
N GLY A 314 26.86 -8.60 -9.19
CA GLY A 314 27.03 -10.06 -9.23
C GLY A 314 27.20 -10.65 -7.82
N GLY A 315 28.08 -10.07 -7.01
CA GLY A 315 28.28 -10.46 -5.60
C GLY A 315 27.01 -10.32 -4.77
N ALA A 316 26.22 -9.26 -4.97
CA ALA A 316 24.94 -9.10 -4.28
C ALA A 316 23.94 -10.22 -4.67
N THR A 317 23.95 -10.70 -5.90
CA THR A 317 23.12 -11.86 -6.29
C THR A 317 23.60 -13.19 -5.68
N ILE A 318 24.89 -13.32 -5.36
CA ILE A 318 25.39 -14.49 -4.61
C ILE A 318 24.79 -14.49 -3.20
N ILE A 319 24.68 -13.32 -2.56
CA ILE A 319 24.02 -13.19 -1.24
C ILE A 319 22.56 -13.66 -1.31
N ALA A 320 21.86 -13.40 -2.43
CA ALA A 320 20.50 -13.90 -2.67
C ALA A 320 20.43 -15.41 -3.00
N LEU A 321 21.56 -16.12 -3.07
CA LEU A 321 21.66 -17.51 -3.54
C LEU A 321 21.05 -17.70 -4.94
N ALA A 322 21.32 -16.73 -5.83
CA ALA A 322 20.89 -16.78 -7.22
C ALA A 322 21.47 -18.00 -7.96
N HIS A 323 20.85 -18.37 -9.07
CA HIS A 323 21.42 -19.37 -9.97
C HIS A 323 22.79 -18.89 -10.51
N PRO A 324 23.80 -19.76 -10.70
CA PRO A 324 25.12 -19.34 -11.19
C PRO A 324 25.07 -18.56 -12.52
N VAL A 325 24.18 -18.96 -13.43
CA VAL A 325 23.93 -18.22 -14.69
C VAL A 325 23.39 -16.81 -14.42
N THR A 326 22.53 -16.63 -13.42
CA THR A 326 22.05 -15.31 -12.99
C THR A 326 23.19 -14.47 -12.46
N VAL A 327 24.08 -15.03 -11.64
CA VAL A 327 25.25 -14.31 -11.10
C VAL A 327 26.15 -13.82 -12.23
N ILE A 328 26.51 -14.71 -13.16
CA ILE A 328 27.35 -14.38 -14.32
C ILE A 328 26.65 -13.32 -15.18
N THR A 329 25.37 -13.51 -15.50
CA THR A 329 24.64 -12.56 -16.33
C THR A 329 24.54 -11.20 -15.66
N THR A 330 24.32 -11.15 -14.35
CA THR A 330 24.26 -9.90 -13.58
C THR A 330 25.60 -9.17 -13.59
N PHE A 331 26.72 -9.90 -13.47
CA PHE A 331 28.06 -9.33 -13.55
C PHE A 331 28.31 -8.59 -14.88
N PHE A 332 27.92 -9.18 -16.01
CA PHE A 332 28.09 -8.55 -17.34
C PHE A 332 27.01 -7.50 -17.64
N ALA A 333 25.79 -7.68 -17.13
CA ALA A 333 24.69 -6.78 -17.39
C ALA A 333 24.80 -5.48 -16.57
N ALA A 334 25.26 -5.53 -15.32
CA ALA A 334 25.26 -4.40 -14.41
C ALA A 334 26.00 -3.15 -14.95
N PRO A 335 27.20 -3.25 -15.55
CA PRO A 335 27.90 -2.10 -16.13
C PRO A 335 27.20 -1.43 -17.29
N LEU A 336 26.48 -2.23 -18.08
CA LEU A 336 25.76 -1.76 -19.28
C LEU A 336 24.41 -1.15 -18.90
N THR A 337 23.72 -1.79 -17.96
CA THR A 337 22.41 -1.37 -17.46
C THR A 337 22.52 -0.15 -16.55
N SER A 338 23.61 0.04 -15.81
CA SER A 338 23.84 1.28 -15.04
C SER A 338 24.01 2.52 -15.92
N LEU A 339 24.44 2.35 -17.16
CA LEU A 339 24.48 3.41 -18.19
C LEU A 339 23.16 3.54 -18.97
N ASN A 340 22.15 2.71 -18.68
CA ASN A 340 20.85 2.78 -19.30
C ASN A 340 19.75 3.04 -18.25
N PRO A 341 19.26 4.28 -18.16
CA PRO A 341 18.17 4.66 -17.24
C PRO A 341 16.87 3.84 -17.36
N THR A 342 16.67 3.10 -18.45
CA THR A 342 15.42 2.38 -18.73
C THR A 342 15.40 0.95 -18.21
N ILE A 343 16.55 0.28 -18.13
CA ILE A 343 16.64 -1.14 -17.73
C ILE A 343 17.77 -1.28 -16.72
N GLY A 344 17.41 -1.57 -15.46
CA GLY A 344 18.39 -1.79 -14.39
C GLY A 344 18.88 -3.24 -14.29
N ALA A 345 20.04 -3.42 -13.66
CA ALA A 345 20.67 -4.73 -13.44
C ALA A 345 19.74 -5.77 -12.80
N GLY A 346 18.89 -5.33 -11.86
CA GLY A 346 17.91 -6.20 -11.20
C GLY A 346 16.87 -6.79 -12.15
N PHE A 347 16.40 -6.05 -13.15
CA PHE A 347 15.44 -6.59 -14.12
C PHE A 347 16.04 -7.72 -14.94
N VAL A 348 17.30 -7.57 -15.36
CA VAL A 348 18.02 -8.62 -16.07
C VAL A 348 18.26 -9.82 -15.16
N ALA A 349 18.76 -9.59 -13.94
CA ALA A 349 19.00 -10.63 -12.95
C ALA A 349 17.73 -11.44 -12.64
N ALA A 350 16.62 -10.75 -12.35
CA ALA A 350 15.35 -11.38 -12.04
C ALA A 350 14.75 -12.13 -13.23
N GLY A 351 14.85 -11.56 -14.45
CA GLY A 351 14.39 -12.22 -15.67
C GLY A 351 15.13 -13.53 -15.93
N VAL A 352 16.46 -13.53 -15.76
CA VAL A 352 17.29 -14.73 -15.88
C VAL A 352 16.98 -15.71 -14.76
N GLU A 353 16.85 -15.26 -13.51
CA GLU A 353 16.51 -16.13 -12.38
C GLU A 353 15.15 -16.80 -12.57
N LEU A 354 14.14 -16.05 -13.05
CA LEU A 354 12.82 -16.57 -13.34
C LEU A 354 12.85 -17.61 -14.47
N PHE A 355 13.69 -17.39 -15.49
CA PHE A 355 13.89 -18.33 -16.58
C PHE A 355 14.59 -19.62 -16.10
N MET A 356 15.64 -19.49 -15.30
CA MET A 356 16.44 -20.62 -14.80
C MET A 356 15.73 -21.39 -13.67
N ARG A 357 14.98 -20.69 -12.82
CA ARG A 357 14.22 -21.25 -11.68
C ARG A 357 12.75 -20.85 -11.76
N LYS A 358 12.06 -21.34 -12.79
CA LYS A 358 10.61 -21.14 -12.96
C LYS A 358 9.85 -21.42 -11.64
N PRO A 359 9.15 -20.42 -11.08
CA PRO A 359 8.29 -20.63 -9.92
C PRO A 359 7.13 -21.56 -10.26
N LYS A 360 6.71 -22.37 -9.30
CA LYS A 360 5.53 -23.24 -9.42
C LYS A 360 4.34 -22.56 -8.75
N VAL A 361 3.12 -22.94 -9.14
CA VAL A 361 1.86 -22.47 -8.51
C VAL A 361 1.90 -22.59 -6.98
N ARG A 362 2.45 -23.68 -6.44
CA ARG A 362 2.62 -23.88 -4.99
C ARG A 362 3.54 -22.86 -4.32
N ASP A 363 4.55 -22.33 -5.04
CA ASP A 363 5.42 -21.30 -4.46
C ASP A 363 4.66 -20.00 -4.24
N PHE A 364 3.56 -19.76 -4.96
CA PHE A 364 2.71 -18.60 -4.73
C PHE A 364 1.76 -18.78 -3.55
N SER A 365 1.20 -19.99 -3.39
CA SER A 365 0.28 -20.26 -2.27
C SER A 365 0.98 -20.16 -0.91
N THR A 366 2.27 -20.49 -0.82
CA THR A 366 3.05 -20.37 0.43
C THR A 366 3.75 -19.02 0.58
N LEU A 367 3.77 -18.18 -0.46
CA LEU A 367 4.54 -16.93 -0.49
C LEU A 367 4.20 -16.01 0.68
N ARG A 368 2.90 -15.80 0.95
CA ARG A 368 2.42 -14.92 2.02
C ARG A 368 2.97 -15.34 3.39
N HIS A 369 3.09 -16.64 3.62
CA HIS A 369 3.62 -17.18 4.86
C HIS A 369 5.16 -17.12 4.87
N ASP A 370 5.81 -17.54 3.78
CA ASP A 370 7.27 -17.59 3.67
C ASP A 370 7.92 -16.20 3.81
N VAL A 371 7.26 -15.11 3.37
CA VAL A 371 7.85 -13.75 3.51
C VAL A 371 7.79 -13.18 4.93
N THR A 372 7.04 -13.80 5.85
CA THR A 372 6.99 -13.36 7.27
C THR A 372 8.26 -13.74 8.03
N GLU A 373 8.96 -14.78 7.57
CA GLU A 373 10.22 -15.26 8.15
C GLU A 373 11.42 -14.85 7.29
N LEU A 374 12.50 -14.39 7.92
CA LEU A 374 13.75 -14.03 7.21
C LEU A 374 14.27 -15.18 6.34
N LYS A 375 14.20 -16.43 6.82
CA LYS A 375 14.64 -17.61 6.05
C LYS A 375 13.74 -17.92 4.86
N GLY A 376 12.45 -17.58 4.93
CA GLY A 376 11.51 -17.90 3.86
C GLY A 376 11.76 -17.07 2.59
N TRP A 377 12.36 -15.88 2.71
CA TRP A 377 12.84 -15.09 1.57
C TRP A 377 13.82 -15.85 0.68
N TRP A 378 14.72 -16.64 1.26
CA TRP A 378 15.65 -17.49 0.51
C TRP A 378 15.04 -18.84 0.15
N LYS A 379 14.07 -19.36 0.91
CA LYS A 379 13.49 -20.69 0.67
C LYS A 379 12.52 -20.69 -0.51
N ASN A 380 11.64 -19.70 -0.59
CA ASN A 380 10.62 -19.61 -1.61
C ASN A 380 11.19 -19.03 -2.92
N ARG A 381 10.84 -19.64 -4.06
CA ARG A 381 11.41 -19.26 -5.37
C ARG A 381 10.96 -17.87 -5.82
N VAL A 382 9.73 -17.49 -5.50
CA VAL A 382 9.16 -16.19 -5.86
C VAL A 382 9.85 -15.08 -5.04
N SER A 383 9.90 -15.23 -3.71
CA SER A 383 10.59 -14.27 -2.84
C SER A 383 12.08 -14.19 -3.15
N ARG A 384 12.73 -15.32 -3.49
CA ARG A 384 14.14 -15.33 -3.89
C ARG A 384 14.37 -14.55 -5.18
N THR A 385 13.49 -14.69 -6.18
CA THR A 385 13.58 -13.93 -7.42
C THR A 385 13.47 -12.41 -7.14
N LEU A 386 12.57 -12.02 -6.24
CA LEU A 386 12.46 -10.63 -5.77
C LEU A 386 13.71 -10.17 -5.00
N LEU A 387 14.28 -11.03 -4.16
CA LEU A 387 15.52 -10.76 -3.44
C LEU A 387 16.71 -10.55 -4.40
N VAL A 388 16.82 -11.39 -5.44
CA VAL A 388 17.80 -11.25 -6.53
C VAL A 388 17.64 -9.91 -7.23
N PHE A 389 16.41 -9.54 -7.60
CA PHE A 389 16.10 -8.23 -8.19
C PHE A 389 16.60 -7.07 -7.32
N LEU A 390 16.24 -7.09 -6.04
CA LEU A 390 16.55 -6.02 -5.09
C LEU A 390 18.06 -5.91 -4.86
N LEU A 391 18.73 -7.02 -4.53
CA LEU A 391 20.16 -7.03 -4.24
C LEU A 391 21.00 -6.67 -5.47
N ALA A 392 20.66 -7.16 -6.67
CA ALA A 392 21.33 -6.76 -7.91
C ALA A 392 21.18 -5.25 -8.18
N THR A 393 19.99 -4.69 -7.95
CA THR A 393 19.72 -3.25 -8.12
C THR A 393 20.51 -2.41 -7.13
N ILE A 394 20.54 -2.80 -5.85
CA ILE A 394 21.33 -2.14 -4.82
C ILE A 394 22.83 -2.21 -5.15
N GLY A 395 23.33 -3.39 -5.53
CA GLY A 395 24.73 -3.57 -5.90
C GLY A 395 25.14 -2.71 -7.10
N SER A 396 24.28 -2.61 -8.13
CA SER A 396 24.52 -1.73 -9.28
C SER A 396 24.45 -0.24 -8.92
N ALA A 397 23.51 0.16 -8.05
CA ALA A 397 23.42 1.53 -7.57
C ALA A 397 24.68 1.94 -6.79
N ILE A 398 25.13 1.11 -5.84
CA ILE A 398 26.38 1.33 -5.11
C ILE A 398 27.57 1.37 -6.07
N GLY A 399 27.62 0.45 -7.03
CA GLY A 399 28.68 0.42 -8.04
C GLY A 399 28.76 1.68 -8.90
N THR A 400 27.61 2.22 -9.29
CA THR A 400 27.51 3.50 -10.03
C THR A 400 28.11 4.65 -9.22
N TRP A 401 27.79 4.75 -7.93
CA TRP A 401 28.35 5.79 -7.06
C TRP A 401 29.85 5.62 -6.83
N VAL A 402 30.29 4.41 -6.44
CA VAL A 402 31.70 4.12 -6.15
C VAL A 402 32.57 4.33 -7.39
N ALA A 403 32.15 3.80 -8.54
CA ALA A 403 32.85 4.00 -9.80
C ALA A 403 32.80 5.46 -10.26
N GLY A 404 31.67 6.14 -10.11
CA GLY A 404 31.53 7.57 -10.42
C GLY A 404 32.50 8.44 -9.63
N PHE A 405 32.63 8.21 -8.32
CA PHE A 405 33.59 8.93 -7.47
C PHE A 405 35.04 8.62 -7.84
N ARG A 406 35.36 7.37 -8.17
CA ARG A 406 36.69 6.98 -8.68
C ARG A 406 37.04 7.70 -9.97
N ILE A 407 36.10 7.73 -10.93
CA ILE A 407 36.26 8.44 -12.19
C ILE A 407 36.49 9.94 -11.96
N ALA A 408 35.67 10.57 -11.11
CA ALA A 408 35.85 11.98 -10.77
C ALA A 408 37.22 12.23 -10.11
N GLY A 409 37.64 11.36 -9.18
CA GLY A 409 38.95 11.44 -8.54
C GLY A 409 40.11 11.33 -9.54
N ALA A 410 40.05 10.39 -10.49
CA ALA A 410 41.08 10.22 -11.52
C ALA A 410 41.16 11.41 -12.49
N LEU A 411 40.03 12.08 -12.76
CA LEU A 411 39.95 13.21 -13.68
C LEU A 411 40.30 14.56 -13.02
N PHE A 412 40.02 14.74 -11.73
CA PHE A 412 40.16 16.05 -11.06
C PHE A 412 41.15 16.05 -9.90
N GLY A 413 41.60 14.88 -9.42
CA GLY A 413 42.52 14.74 -8.29
C GLY A 413 44.01 14.89 -8.62
N SER A 414 44.38 14.97 -9.91
CA SER A 414 45.77 15.12 -10.37
C SER A 414 46.24 16.59 -10.46
N GLY A 415 45.80 17.43 -9.53
CA GLY A 415 46.21 18.83 -9.38
C GLY A 415 46.95 19.17 -8.09
N ALA A 416 47.28 18.18 -7.26
CA ALA A 416 48.04 18.37 -6.02
C ALA A 416 49.17 17.33 -5.92
N ALA A 417 50.25 17.59 -6.64
CA ALA A 417 51.58 17.04 -6.35
C ALA A 417 52.63 18.01 -6.92
#